data_AF-A0A316ALA6-F1
#
_entry.id   AF-A0A316ALA6-F1
#
_cell.length_a   1.000
_cell.length_b   1.000
_cell.length_c   1.000
_cell.angle_alpha   90.00
_cell.angle_beta   90.00
_cell.angle_gamma   90.00
#
_symmetry.space_group_name_H-M   'P 1'
#
loop_
_entity.id
_entity.type
_entity.pdbx_description
1 polymer ?
#
loop_
_entity_poly.entity_id
_entity_poly.type
_entity_poly.pdbx_seq_one_letter_code
_entity_poly.pdbx_strand_id
1 'polypeptide(L)'
;MKPYSEYTAEELAMEKLFIRWIRFPDDPSINAFWEGWQRKNPDMQATIHTARSLVLRAADPRIDSISQQDAHTLWGRIKSTLENRTERESAQPSHIVPSSRIGWEGILIAIVLAILFLILTYTLFV
;
A
#
# COMPACT_ATOMS: atom_id res chain seq x y z
N MET A 1 -22.98 -5.39 18.36
CA MET A 1 -22.79 -4.78 17.03
C MET A 1 -23.85 -3.70 16.86
N LYS A 2 -23.47 -2.54 16.35
CA LYS A 2 -24.38 -1.43 16.06
C LYS A 2 -25.38 -1.87 14.97
N PRO A 3 -26.69 -1.54 15.06
CA PRO A 3 -27.67 -1.86 14.02
C PRO A 3 -27.44 -1.00 12.77
N TYR A 4 -27.78 -1.52 11.59
CA TYR A 4 -27.58 -0.80 10.32
C TYR A 4 -28.35 0.52 10.22
N SER A 5 -29.42 0.69 10.99
CA SER A 5 -30.21 1.93 11.05
C SER A 5 -29.43 3.09 11.67
N GLU A 6 -28.36 2.82 12.41
CA GLU A 6 -27.52 3.86 13.00
C GLU A 6 -26.27 4.12 12.15
N TYR A 7 -26.05 3.37 11.06
CA TYR A 7 -24.82 3.47 10.29
C TYR A 7 -24.78 4.78 9.52
N THR A 8 -23.60 5.40 9.48
CA THR A 8 -23.35 6.46 8.51
C THR A 8 -23.23 5.88 7.10
N ALA A 9 -23.24 6.74 6.08
CA ALA A 9 -23.09 6.30 4.71
C ALA A 9 -21.73 5.62 4.46
N GLU A 10 -20.68 6.11 5.12
CA GLU A 10 -19.32 5.56 5.07
C GLU A 10 -19.24 4.21 5.75
N GLU A 11 -19.80 4.07 6.96
CA GLU A 11 -19.85 2.79 7.69
C GLU A 11 -20.60 1.73 6.87
N LEU A 12 -21.72 2.11 6.24
CA LEU A 12 -22.49 1.22 5.37
C LEU A 12 -21.72 0.86 4.09
N ALA A 13 -21.03 1.83 3.47
CA ALA A 13 -20.21 1.60 2.28
C ALA A 13 -18.99 0.70 2.52
N MET A 14 -18.56 0.54 3.78
CA MET A 14 -17.50 -0.39 4.18
C MET A 14 -18.01 -1.78 4.57
N GLU A 15 -19.33 -1.97 4.68
CA GLU A 15 -19.93 -3.22 5.09
C GLU A 15 -19.91 -4.24 3.93
N LYS A 16 -19.44 -5.46 4.20
CA LYS A 16 -19.15 -6.47 3.18
C LYS A 16 -20.41 -6.96 2.45
N LEU A 17 -21.51 -7.20 3.16
CA LEU A 17 -22.78 -7.65 2.56
C LEU A 17 -23.43 -6.54 1.74
N PHE A 18 -23.31 -5.28 2.18
CA PHE A 18 -23.78 -4.11 1.47
C PHE A 18 -22.98 -3.88 0.19
N ILE A 19 -21.64 -3.92 0.26
CA ILE A 19 -20.79 -3.86 -0.94
C ILE A 19 -21.17 -4.98 -1.92
N ARG A 20 -21.34 -6.22 -1.42
CA ARG A 20 -21.72 -7.36 -2.27
C ARG A 20 -23.08 -7.15 -2.92
N TRP A 21 -24.06 -6.62 -2.20
CA TRP A 21 -25.37 -6.28 -2.73
C TRP A 21 -25.29 -5.27 -3.88
N ILE A 22 -24.51 -4.20 -3.71
CA ILE A 22 -24.36 -3.17 -4.74
C ILE A 22 -23.59 -3.68 -5.95
N ARG A 23 -22.55 -4.50 -5.74
CA ARG A 23 -21.67 -4.99 -6.83
C ARG A 23 -22.21 -6.20 -7.58
N PHE A 24 -23.05 -7.01 -6.93
CA PHE A 24 -23.60 -8.25 -7.49
C PHE A 24 -25.12 -8.27 -7.30
N PRO A 25 -25.85 -7.41 -8.04
CA PRO A 25 -27.31 -7.31 -7.91
C PRO A 25 -28.06 -8.56 -8.38
N ASP A 26 -27.39 -9.56 -8.94
CA ASP A 26 -28.03 -10.81 -9.36
C ASP A 26 -28.08 -11.86 -8.23
N ASP A 27 -27.50 -11.60 -7.05
CA ASP A 27 -27.54 -12.51 -5.90
C ASP A 27 -28.89 -12.43 -5.17
N PRO A 28 -29.80 -13.42 -5.33
CA PRO A 28 -31.16 -13.31 -4.80
C PRO A 28 -31.20 -13.32 -3.27
N SER A 29 -30.22 -14.00 -2.64
CA SER A 29 -30.17 -14.15 -1.18
C SER A 29 -29.87 -12.83 -0.48
N ILE A 30 -29.01 -12.01 -1.08
CA ILE A 30 -28.60 -10.72 -0.55
C ILE A 30 -29.62 -9.63 -0.92
N ASN A 31 -30.19 -9.67 -2.13
CA ASN A 31 -31.23 -8.74 -2.54
C ASN A 31 -32.44 -8.79 -1.62
N ALA A 32 -32.96 -9.98 -1.32
CA ALA A 32 -34.16 -10.14 -0.50
C ALA A 32 -33.98 -9.51 0.89
N PHE A 33 -32.79 -9.62 1.48
CA PHE A 33 -32.45 -8.99 2.75
C PHE A 33 -32.48 -7.46 2.65
N TRP A 34 -31.71 -6.87 1.72
CA TRP A 34 -31.57 -5.41 1.63
C TRP A 34 -32.83 -4.70 1.13
N GLU A 35 -33.59 -5.30 0.21
CA GLU A 35 -34.90 -4.78 -0.20
C GLU A 35 -35.94 -4.86 0.93
N GLY A 36 -35.91 -5.95 1.71
CA GLY A 36 -36.73 -6.09 2.90
C GLY A 36 -36.36 -5.05 3.97
N TRP A 37 -35.06 -4.83 4.18
CA TRP A 37 -34.56 -3.86 5.14
C TRP A 37 -34.87 -2.41 4.72
N GLN A 38 -34.67 -2.07 3.44
CA GLN A 38 -34.97 -0.74 2.90
C GLN A 38 -36.47 -0.40 3.02
N ARG A 39 -37.36 -1.37 2.79
CA ARG A 39 -38.82 -1.16 2.99
C ARG A 39 -39.18 -0.88 4.45
N LYS A 40 -38.43 -1.44 5.41
CA LYS A 40 -38.65 -1.24 6.84
C LYS A 40 -38.00 0.05 7.38
N ASN A 41 -37.01 0.61 6.67
CA ASN A 41 -36.24 1.78 7.08
C ASN A 41 -36.24 2.84 5.95
N PRO A 42 -37.40 3.46 5.66
CA PRO A 42 -37.52 4.45 4.58
C PRO A 42 -36.72 5.74 4.85
N ASP A 43 -36.49 6.07 6.12
CA ASP A 43 -35.64 7.16 6.59
C ASP A 43 -34.17 6.99 6.18
N MET A 44 -33.71 5.74 6.05
CA MET A 44 -32.35 5.42 5.64
C MET A 44 -32.09 5.60 4.14
N GLN A 45 -33.10 5.96 3.32
CA GLN A 45 -32.92 6.08 1.87
C GLN A 45 -31.77 7.00 1.47
N ALA A 46 -31.66 8.17 2.11
CA ALA A 46 -30.61 9.14 1.81
C ALA A 46 -29.21 8.56 2.11
N THR A 47 -29.08 7.87 3.25
CA THR A 47 -27.83 7.20 3.65
C THR A 47 -27.47 6.08 2.68
N ILE A 48 -28.43 5.23 2.29
CA ILE A 48 -28.24 4.14 1.32
C ILE A 48 -27.78 4.70 -0.02
N HIS A 49 -28.42 5.78 -0.50
CA HIS A 49 -28.07 6.41 -1.77
C HIS A 49 -26.62 6.92 -1.76
N THR A 50 -26.22 7.62 -0.69
CA THR A 50 -24.85 8.10 -0.53
C THR A 50 -23.86 6.93 -0.45
N ALA A 51 -24.12 5.92 0.38
CA ALA A 51 -23.28 4.74 0.50
C ALA A 51 -23.11 4.00 -0.84
N ARG A 52 -24.19 3.83 -1.60
CA ARG A 52 -24.16 3.22 -2.93
C ARG A 52 -23.26 4.00 -3.88
N SER A 53 -23.32 5.33 -3.85
CA SER A 53 -22.46 6.18 -4.67
C SER A 53 -20.98 6.02 -4.32
N LEU A 54 -20.64 5.86 -3.04
CA LEU A 54 -19.28 5.60 -2.58
C LEU A 54 -18.76 4.26 -3.10
N VAL A 55 -19.56 3.19 -2.93
CA VAL A 55 -19.19 1.84 -3.38
C VAL A 55 -18.98 1.81 -4.90
N LEU A 56 -19.86 2.44 -5.68
CA LEU A 56 -19.76 2.45 -7.14
C LEU A 56 -18.56 3.27 -7.63
N ARG A 57 -18.28 4.42 -7.00
CA ARG A 57 -17.09 5.22 -7.32
C ARG A 57 -15.82 4.44 -7.01
N ALA A 58 -15.74 3.83 -5.82
CA ALA A 58 -14.57 3.03 -5.44
C ALA A 58 -14.37 1.78 -6.33
N ALA A 59 -15.44 1.30 -6.97
CA ALA A 59 -15.38 0.18 -7.90
C ALA A 59 -15.12 0.61 -9.36
N ASP A 60 -15.03 1.90 -9.67
CA ASP A 60 -14.82 2.39 -11.03
C ASP A 60 -13.39 2.08 -11.52
N PRO A 61 -13.21 1.21 -12.52
CA PRO A 61 -11.89 0.83 -13.04
C PRO A 61 -11.09 2.01 -13.61
N ARG A 62 -11.77 3.10 -13.98
CA ARG A 62 -11.14 4.30 -14.56
C ARG A 62 -10.33 5.10 -13.54
N ILE A 63 -10.58 4.90 -12.24
CA ILE A 63 -9.87 5.62 -11.18
C ILE A 63 -8.42 5.12 -11.05
N ASP A 64 -8.15 3.85 -11.38
CA ASP A 64 -6.82 3.24 -11.23
C ASP A 64 -6.12 2.92 -12.55
N SER A 65 -6.75 3.16 -13.70
CA SER A 65 -6.13 2.86 -14.99
C SER A 65 -5.22 4.00 -15.46
N ILE A 66 -3.95 3.99 -15.04
CA ILE A 66 -2.91 4.65 -15.84
C ILE A 66 -2.87 3.92 -17.20
N SER A 67 -2.95 4.65 -18.31
CA SER A 67 -2.86 3.99 -19.61
C SER A 67 -1.46 3.37 -19.77
N GLN A 68 -1.33 2.27 -20.49
CA GLN A 68 -0.02 1.66 -20.78
C GLN A 68 0.94 2.66 -21.44
N GLN A 69 0.38 3.59 -22.23
CA GLN A 69 1.13 4.66 -22.86
C GLN A 69 1.64 5.70 -21.85
N ASP A 70 0.83 6.06 -20.86
CA ASP A 70 1.24 6.97 -19.78
C ASP A 70 2.31 6.33 -18.89
N ALA A 71 2.17 5.04 -18.57
CA ALA A 71 3.19 4.27 -17.84
C ALA A 71 4.52 4.25 -18.60
N HIS A 72 4.49 4.00 -19.91
CA HIS A 72 5.69 4.00 -20.75
C HIS A 72 6.36 5.37 -20.80
N THR A 73 5.56 6.44 -20.89
CA THR A 73 6.05 7.82 -20.91
C THR A 73 6.70 8.20 -19.58
N LEU A 74 6.10 7.82 -18.46
CA LEU A 74 6.66 8.02 -17.12
C LEU A 74 7.98 7.27 -16.94
N TRP A 75 8.05 6.02 -17.42
CA TRP A 75 9.26 5.22 -17.35
C TRP A 75 10.39 5.79 -18.22
N GLY A 76 10.06 6.29 -19.42
CA GLY A 76 10.99 7.00 -20.28
C GLY A 76 11.58 8.25 -19.60
N ARG A 77 10.74 9.04 -18.92
CA ARG A 77 11.19 10.22 -18.15
C ARG A 77 12.12 9.85 -16.99
N ILE A 78 11.81 8.78 -16.26
CA ILE A 78 12.67 8.29 -15.17
C ILE A 78 14.03 7.88 -15.73
N LYS A 79 14.05 7.11 -16.82
CA LYS A 79 15.28 6.66 -17.48
C LYS A 79 16.13 7.84 -17.96
N SER A 80 15.54 8.82 -18.65
CA SER A 80 16.27 10.01 -19.12
C SER A 80 16.83 10.86 -17.97
N THR A 81 16.14 10.90 -16.83
CA THR A 81 16.61 11.64 -15.65
C THR A 81 17.83 10.96 -15.02
N LEU A 82 17.86 9.62 -14.99
CA LEU A 82 18.99 8.86 -14.50
C LEU A 82 20.20 8.98 -15.44
N GLU A 83 19.99 8.84 -16.76
CA GLU A 83 21.06 8.96 -17.76
C GLU A 83 21.71 10.35 -17.74
N ASN A 84 20.91 11.42 -17.69
CA ASN A 84 21.42 12.80 -17.60
C ASN A 84 22.17 13.08 -16.30
N ARG A 85 21.91 12.33 -15.23
CA ARG A 85 22.66 12.44 -13.96
C ARG A 85 24.02 11.76 -14.07
N THR A 86 24.07 10.59 -14.69
CA THR A 86 25.31 9.83 -14.93
C THR A 86 26.27 10.58 -15.87
N GLU A 87 25.77 11.25 -16.90
CA GLU A 87 26.60 12.02 -17.84
C GLU A 87 27.26 13.24 -17.18
N ARG A 88 26.56 13.93 -16.27
CA ARG A 88 27.11 15.05 -15.50
C ARG A 88 28.17 14.63 -14.47
N GLU A 89 28.08 13.41 -13.95
CA GLU A 89 29.06 12.85 -13.02
C GLU A 89 30.32 12.33 -13.74
N SER A 90 30.19 11.91 -15.00
CA SER A 90 31.28 11.40 -15.84
C SER A 90 32.19 12.49 -16.41
N ALA A 91 31.73 13.74 -16.49
CA ALA A 91 32.49 14.86 -17.04
C ALA A 91 33.33 15.62 -16.00
N GLN A 92 33.21 15.28 -14.71
CA GLN A 92 34.01 15.89 -13.65
C GLN A 92 35.20 14.97 -13.34
N PRO A 93 36.46 15.35 -13.60
CA PRO A 93 37.59 14.57 -13.14
C PRO A 93 37.56 14.55 -11.61
N SER A 94 37.20 13.40 -11.04
CA SER A 94 37.16 13.17 -9.61
C SER A 94 38.59 13.24 -9.06
N HIS A 95 38.95 14.35 -8.44
CA HIS A 95 40.09 14.39 -7.52
C HIS A 95 39.73 13.51 -6.32
N ILE A 96 40.22 12.27 -6.34
CA ILE A 96 40.13 11.34 -5.21
C ILE A 96 41.04 11.89 -4.11
N VAL A 97 40.46 12.58 -3.13
CA VAL A 97 41.09 12.82 -1.83
C VAL A 97 40.74 11.62 -0.95
N PRO A 98 41.70 10.76 -0.56
CA PRO A 98 41.40 9.65 0.33
C PRO A 98 41.14 10.20 1.73
N SER A 99 39.88 10.20 2.16
CA SER A 99 39.52 10.48 3.55
C SER A 99 39.65 9.19 4.38
N SER A 100 40.87 8.88 4.79
CA SER A 100 41.10 7.85 5.80
C SER A 100 40.57 8.33 7.16
N ARG A 101 39.32 7.95 7.46
CA ARG A 101 38.70 8.09 8.79
C ARG A 101 38.08 6.77 9.27
N ILE A 102 38.71 5.64 8.96
CA ILE A 102 38.46 4.41 9.70
C ILE A 102 39.28 4.52 10.98
N GLY A 103 38.66 5.06 12.03
CA GLY A 103 39.23 5.12 13.36
C GLY A 103 39.44 3.72 13.91
N TRP A 104 40.56 3.49 14.59
CA TRP A 104 40.96 2.21 15.19
C TRP A 104 39.93 1.61 16.17
N GLU A 105 38.92 2.38 16.57
CA GLU A 105 37.75 1.98 17.36
C GLU A 105 37.03 0.76 16.76
N GLY A 106 36.92 0.66 15.42
CA GLY A 106 36.20 -0.44 14.76
C GLY A 106 36.92 -1.80 14.84
N ILE A 107 38.25 -1.79 15.03
CA ILE A 107 39.07 -3.01 15.06
C ILE A 107 38.89 -3.74 16.40
N LEU A 108 38.77 -3.01 17.51
CA LEU A 108 38.55 -3.60 18.84
C LEU A 108 37.19 -4.32 18.92
N ILE A 109 36.14 -3.73 18.34
CA ILE A 109 34.80 -4.32 18.33
C ILE A 109 34.77 -5.62 17.51
N ALA A 110 35.44 -5.63 16.35
CA ALA A 110 35.55 -6.82 15.50
C ALA A 110 36.30 -7.97 16.20
N ILE A 111 37.38 -7.67 16.94
CA ILE A 111 38.14 -8.68 17.68
C ILE A 111 37.29 -9.27 18.82
N VAL A 112 36.57 -8.43 19.58
CA VAL A 112 35.70 -8.89 20.67
C VAL A 112 34.59 -9.80 20.15
N LEU A 113 33.94 -9.45 19.03
CA LEU A 113 32.90 -10.28 18.41
C LEU A 113 33.46 -11.61 17.91
N ALA A 114 34.66 -11.62 17.33
CA ALA A 114 35.30 -12.84 16.86
C ALA A 114 35.62 -13.79 18.03
N ILE A 115 36.11 -13.26 19.16
CA ILE A 115 36.40 -14.07 20.35
C ILE A 115 35.11 -14.62 20.98
N LEU A 116 34.05 -13.81 21.08
CA LEU A 116 32.73 -14.25 21.57
C LEU A 116 32.15 -15.37 20.70
N PHE A 117 32.25 -15.23 19.38
CA PHE A 117 31.79 -16.25 18.45
C PHE A 117 32.56 -17.56 18.63
N LEU A 118 33.88 -17.48 18.81
CA LEU A 118 34.73 -18.65 19.00
C LEU A 118 34.40 -19.38 20.31
N ILE A 119 34.18 -18.65 21.41
CA ILE A 119 33.75 -19.21 22.70
C ILE A 119 32.38 -19.87 22.57
N LEU A 120 31.42 -19.23 21.91
CA LEU A 120 30.08 -19.79 21.68
C LEU A 120 30.16 -21.12 20.93
N THR A 121 30.94 -21.17 19.83
CA THR A 121 31.10 -22.40 19.05
C THR A 121 31.77 -23.52 19.84
N TYR A 122 32.72 -23.18 20.73
CA TYR A 122 33.39 -24.16 21.57
C TYR A 122 32.44 -24.75 22.62
N THR A 123 31.62 -23.91 23.27
CA THR A 123 30.62 -24.38 24.26
C THR A 123 29.49 -25.22 23.69
N LEU A 124 29.23 -25.10 22.38
CA LEU A 124 28.16 -25.84 21.70
C LEU A 124 28.65 -27.22 21.19
N PHE A 125 29.97 -27.42 21.11
CA PHE A 125 30.60 -28.62 20.57
C PHE A 125 31.25 -29.53 21.64
N VAL A 126 31.31 -29.09 22.90
CA VAL A 126 31.72 -29.86 24.08
C VAL A 126 30.49 -30.27 24.87
#